data_AF-A0A1G2IVM0-F1
#
_entry.id   AF-A0A1G2IVM0-F1
#
_cell.length_a   1.000
_cell.length_b   1.000
_cell.length_c   1.000
_cell.angle_alpha   90.00
_cell.angle_beta   90.00
_cell.angle_gamma   90.00
#
_symmetry.space_group_name_H-M   'P 1'
#
loop_
_entity.id
_entity.type
_entity.pdbx_description
1 polymer ?
#
loop_
_entity_poly.entity_id
_entity_poly.type
_entity_poly.pdbx_seq_one_letter_code
_entity_poly.pdbx_strand_id
1 'polypeptide(L)'
;MKKIILIAVIVCLMASFGANAVAEETPDSQATETQISASDLGTSDQNLLPNNPFYFLKEWSRGVQSFFAFGQLKKTELEQKFSNERLLELKKLVEEGKASPDILKKATEKYEQTMAKIKERADTIKEKASKDENVNKFLEKFTNQQVLHEKILQKLEGQVPKDVLQKIKDAREKHLERFKEVMTKLEDNKEKVAEKIKNALQNGDSNNPEVLERIKNKMPDNVKEKLEGIKENVREKVNDKLIEKATEKNGEKNCPAVTKPVADFCKGGIVKVERDSKECAINFSCKIFPANGQKICTTDSDCPQIMSPCIQKDDGTAKCPPAVKCIEGKCVSEKTI
;
A
#
# COMPACT_ATOMS: atom_id res chain seq x y z
N MET A 1 9.98 52.71 39.24
CA MET A 1 11.18 52.30 38.49
C MET A 1 10.86 51.03 37.71
N LYS A 2 10.22 51.22 36.55
CA LYS A 2 9.92 50.23 35.50
C LYS A 2 10.51 50.85 34.25
N LYS A 3 11.15 50.05 33.38
CA LYS A 3 11.94 50.42 32.18
C LYS A 3 13.45 50.54 32.40
N ILE A 4 14.12 49.40 32.61
CA ILE A 4 15.52 49.20 32.20
C ILE A 4 15.64 47.71 31.75
N ILE A 5 15.58 47.49 30.42
CA ILE A 5 16.42 46.54 29.64
C ILE A 5 16.15 45.04 29.90
N LEU A 6 15.46 44.21 29.10
CA LEU A 6 15.03 44.21 27.69
C LEU A 6 16.14 44.42 26.64
N ILE A 7 17.34 43.87 26.89
CA ILE A 7 18.37 43.59 25.88
C ILE A 7 19.10 42.30 26.30
N ALA A 8 18.48 41.15 26.07
CA ALA A 8 19.12 39.83 26.21
C ALA A 8 18.65 38.83 25.13
N VAL A 9 17.99 39.32 24.07
CA VAL A 9 17.37 38.46 23.02
C VAL A 9 17.98 38.70 21.63
N ILE A 10 18.89 39.65 21.47
CA ILE A 10 19.50 39.95 20.16
C ILE A 10 20.97 40.25 20.41
N VAL A 11 21.83 39.23 20.23
CA VAL A 11 23.26 39.23 19.85
C VAL A 11 23.85 37.91 20.34
N CYS A 12 23.52 36.84 19.61
CA CYS A 12 24.39 35.65 19.49
C CYS A 12 24.13 35.01 18.11
N LEU A 13 24.17 35.86 17.09
CA LEU A 13 24.41 35.46 15.71
C LEU A 13 25.93 35.38 15.54
N MET A 14 26.39 34.25 15.01
CA MET A 14 27.58 34.08 14.16
C MET A 14 28.91 33.71 14.83
N ALA A 15 29.14 32.39 14.91
CA ALA A 15 30.38 31.64 14.61
C ALA A 15 30.05 30.16 14.91
N SER A 16 30.20 29.14 14.05
CA SER A 16 31.21 28.89 13.03
C SER A 16 30.73 27.78 12.09
N PHE A 17 31.21 27.87 10.85
CA PHE A 17 31.17 26.87 9.78
C PHE A 17 31.77 25.50 10.17
N GLY A 18 31.27 24.44 9.51
CA GLY A 18 32.15 23.47 8.84
C GLY A 18 32.05 22.00 9.27
N ALA A 19 31.25 21.22 8.55
CA ALA A 19 31.61 19.91 7.99
C ALA A 19 30.45 19.41 7.10
N ASN A 20 30.59 19.58 5.79
CA ASN A 20 29.76 18.88 4.82
C ASN A 20 30.25 17.43 4.78
N ALA A 21 29.49 16.52 5.38
CA ALA A 21 29.61 15.10 5.09
C ALA A 21 28.68 14.79 3.91
N VAL A 22 29.27 14.57 2.75
CA VAL A 22 28.57 13.99 1.59
C VAL A 22 28.33 12.52 1.91
N ALA A 23 27.08 12.15 2.16
CA ALA A 23 26.66 10.76 2.21
C ALA A 23 26.39 10.29 0.77
N GLU A 24 27.11 9.25 0.38
CA GLU A 24 27.00 8.55 -0.90
C GLU A 24 25.68 7.78 -0.92
N GLU A 25 24.70 8.26 -1.69
CA GLU A 25 23.48 7.52 -1.98
C GLU A 25 23.79 6.45 -3.04
N THR A 26 24.00 5.23 -2.61
CA THR A 26 23.85 4.04 -3.46
C THR A 26 22.38 3.94 -3.88
N PRO A 27 22.05 3.98 -5.18
CA PRO A 27 20.67 3.85 -5.62
C PRO A 27 20.31 2.37 -5.67
N ASP A 28 19.71 1.85 -4.59
CA ASP A 28 18.96 0.60 -4.68
C ASP A 28 17.58 0.88 -5.28
N SER A 29 17.30 0.20 -6.38
CA SER A 29 16.08 0.33 -7.17
C SER A 29 14.89 -0.22 -6.39
N GLN A 30 14.15 0.64 -5.68
CA GLN A 30 12.79 0.33 -5.24
C GLN A 30 11.78 1.22 -5.94
N ALA A 31 10.83 0.55 -6.59
CA ALA A 31 9.67 1.15 -7.23
C ALA A 31 9.05 2.23 -6.34
N THR A 32 8.77 3.38 -6.92
CA THR A 32 8.23 4.52 -6.18
C THR A 32 6.80 4.21 -5.75
N GLU A 33 6.66 3.65 -4.55
CA GLU A 33 5.38 3.38 -3.92
C GLU A 33 4.91 4.57 -3.09
N THR A 34 3.69 5.01 -3.36
CA THR A 34 3.00 6.11 -2.68
C THR A 34 2.97 5.89 -1.16
N GLN A 35 3.43 6.89 -0.41
CA GLN A 35 3.45 6.87 1.06
C GLN A 35 2.02 6.94 1.60
N ILE A 36 1.56 5.87 2.26
CA ILE A 36 0.31 5.90 3.04
C ILE A 36 0.51 6.86 4.23
N SER A 37 -0.35 7.87 4.32
CA SER A 37 -0.30 8.95 5.32
C SER A 37 -1.27 8.69 6.48
N ALA A 38 -1.14 9.48 7.56
CA ALA A 38 -2.05 9.38 8.71
C ALA A 38 -3.51 9.73 8.34
N SER A 39 -3.68 10.68 7.41
CA SER A 39 -4.97 11.14 6.90
C SER A 39 -5.75 10.02 6.19
N ASP A 40 -5.05 9.15 5.45
CA ASP A 40 -5.67 8.00 4.76
C ASP A 40 -6.29 7.01 5.76
N LEU A 41 -5.73 6.93 6.97
CA LEU A 41 -6.25 6.13 8.08
C LEU A 41 -7.19 6.92 9.00
N GLY A 42 -7.55 8.16 8.65
CA GLY A 42 -8.43 9.01 9.46
C GLY A 42 -7.84 9.32 10.85
N THR A 43 -6.52 9.44 10.93
CA THR A 43 -5.77 9.75 12.16
C THR A 43 -4.84 10.93 11.93
N SER A 44 -4.29 11.49 13.01
CA SER A 44 -3.25 12.52 12.95
C SER A 44 -1.86 11.89 12.90
N ASP A 45 -0.84 12.67 12.55
CA ASP A 45 0.55 12.20 12.56
C ASP A 45 1.00 11.70 13.93
N GLN A 46 1.84 10.66 13.89
CA GLN A 46 2.33 9.99 15.10
C GLN A 46 3.66 10.61 15.53
N ASN A 47 3.59 11.60 16.42
CA ASN A 47 4.79 12.29 16.95
C ASN A 47 5.32 11.68 18.25
N LEU A 48 4.46 11.03 19.03
CA LEU A 48 4.83 10.32 20.25
C LEU A 48 4.86 8.82 19.99
N LEU A 49 6.06 8.24 20.02
CA LEU A 49 6.36 6.85 19.67
C LEU A 49 6.64 5.96 20.89
N PRO A 50 6.50 4.63 20.77
CA PRO A 50 6.73 3.68 21.86
C PRO A 50 8.13 3.71 22.51
N ASN A 51 9.15 4.22 21.82
CA ASN A 51 10.51 4.40 22.35
C ASN A 51 10.68 5.70 23.15
N ASN A 52 9.66 6.55 23.25
CA ASN A 52 9.71 7.80 24.00
C ASN A 52 9.32 7.58 25.48
N PRO A 53 10.05 8.16 26.46
CA PRO A 53 9.75 8.02 27.88
C PRO A 53 8.34 8.44 28.30
N PHE A 54 7.71 9.38 27.58
CA PHE A 54 6.37 9.90 27.87
C PHE A 54 5.25 9.13 27.15
N TYR A 55 5.55 8.03 26.46
CA TYR A 55 4.55 7.23 25.73
C TYR A 55 3.43 6.71 26.65
N PHE A 56 3.70 6.51 27.94
CA PHE A 56 2.68 6.11 28.92
C PHE A 56 1.49 7.07 29.00
N LEU A 57 1.70 8.38 28.74
CA LEU A 57 0.61 9.37 28.71
C LEU A 57 -0.36 9.10 27.55
N LYS A 58 0.17 8.59 26.43
CA LYS A 58 -0.64 8.19 25.27
C LYS A 58 -1.48 6.96 25.57
N GLU A 59 -0.89 5.95 26.21
CA GLU A 59 -1.63 4.74 26.62
C GLU A 59 -2.68 5.07 27.69
N TRP A 60 -2.38 5.97 28.62
CA TRP A 60 -3.35 6.47 29.59
C TRP A 60 -4.50 7.22 28.91
N SER A 61 -4.21 8.15 27.99
CA SER A 61 -5.25 8.91 27.30
C SER A 61 -6.16 8.03 26.44
N ARG A 62 -5.61 6.98 25.81
CA ARG A 62 -6.40 5.93 25.13
C ARG A 62 -7.35 5.22 26.11
N GLY A 63 -6.85 4.86 27.29
CA GLY A 63 -7.66 4.25 28.35
C GLY A 63 -8.81 5.15 28.80
N VAL A 64 -8.54 6.45 29.00
CA VAL A 64 -9.57 7.45 29.35
C VAL A 64 -10.61 7.56 28.23
N GLN A 65 -10.19 7.71 26.97
CA GLN A 65 -11.10 7.77 25.82
C GLN A 65 -11.98 6.51 25.73
N SER A 66 -11.40 5.32 25.94
CA SER A 66 -12.14 4.05 25.95
C SER A 66 -13.17 3.98 27.08
N PHE A 67 -12.87 4.54 28.25
CA PHE A 67 -13.79 4.55 29.39
C PHE A 67 -15.02 5.41 29.12
N PHE A 68 -14.82 6.59 28.52
CA PHE A 68 -15.89 7.54 28.22
C PHE A 68 -16.61 7.28 26.88
N ALA A 69 -16.15 6.33 26.06
CA ALA A 69 -16.86 5.93 24.86
C ALA A 69 -18.09 5.08 25.23
N PHE A 70 -19.30 5.59 24.98
CA PHE A 70 -20.55 4.86 25.25
C PHE A 70 -21.07 4.14 23.99
N GLY A 71 -21.46 2.87 24.11
CA GLY A 71 -22.01 2.04 23.04
C GLY A 71 -21.00 1.11 22.35
N GLN A 72 -21.45 -0.07 21.91
CA GLN A 72 -20.55 -1.10 21.35
C GLN A 72 -19.93 -0.66 20.02
N LEU A 73 -20.72 -0.07 19.13
CA LEU A 73 -20.23 0.43 17.85
C LEU A 73 -19.18 1.53 18.05
N LYS A 74 -19.47 2.55 18.87
CA LYS A 74 -18.52 3.65 19.16
C LYS A 74 -17.24 3.15 19.82
N LYS A 75 -17.32 2.19 20.74
CA LYS A 75 -16.12 1.57 21.32
C LYS A 75 -15.31 0.82 20.26
N THR A 76 -15.96 0.15 19.32
CA THR A 76 -15.29 -0.58 18.22
C THR A 76 -14.61 0.39 17.25
N GLU A 77 -15.28 1.49 16.88
CA GLU A 77 -14.70 2.59 16.10
C GLU A 77 -13.47 3.21 16.77
N LEU A 78 -13.51 3.36 18.09
CA LEU A 78 -12.39 3.90 18.85
C LEU A 78 -11.19 2.94 18.90
N GLU A 79 -11.41 1.63 19.11
CA GLU A 79 -10.33 0.65 19.00
C GLU A 79 -9.76 0.60 17.58
N GLN A 80 -10.61 0.74 16.54
CA GLN A 80 -10.16 0.86 15.15
C GLN A 80 -9.23 2.06 14.99
N LYS A 81 -9.59 3.23 15.52
CA LYS A 81 -8.69 4.41 15.53
C LYS A 81 -7.36 4.10 16.22
N PHE A 82 -7.37 3.44 17.38
CA PHE A 82 -6.12 3.09 18.08
C PHE A 82 -5.27 2.08 17.31
N SER A 83 -5.89 1.17 16.55
CA SER A 83 -5.14 0.23 15.72
C SER A 83 -4.41 0.95 14.58
N ASN A 84 -5.06 1.94 13.96
CA ASN A 84 -4.47 2.78 12.93
C ASN A 84 -3.26 3.56 13.48
N GLU A 85 -3.43 4.21 14.65
CA GLU A 85 -2.35 4.93 15.32
C GLU A 85 -1.16 4.01 15.64
N ARG A 86 -1.41 2.82 16.22
CA ARG A 86 -0.36 1.86 16.58
C ARG A 86 0.39 1.31 15.37
N LEU A 87 -0.31 1.08 14.25
CA LEU A 87 0.33 0.64 13.02
C LEU A 87 1.22 1.74 12.42
N LEU A 88 0.77 3.00 12.47
CA LEU A 88 1.56 4.14 12.03
C LEU A 88 2.76 4.41 12.94
N GLU A 89 2.62 4.21 14.25
CA GLU A 89 3.75 4.24 15.19
C GLU A 89 4.78 3.16 14.85
N LEU A 90 4.34 1.92 14.60
CA LEU A 90 5.22 0.83 14.18
C LEU A 90 5.92 1.16 12.86
N LYS A 91 5.17 1.65 11.87
CA LYS A 91 5.73 2.09 10.59
C LYS A 91 6.82 3.14 10.79
N LYS A 92 6.55 4.17 11.59
CA LYS A 92 7.51 5.24 11.85
C LYS A 92 8.75 4.75 12.60
N LEU A 93 8.61 3.85 13.57
CA LEU A 93 9.75 3.23 14.26
C LEU A 93 10.67 2.46 13.31
N VAL A 94 10.10 1.77 12.33
CA VAL A 94 10.85 1.04 11.30
C VAL A 94 11.53 2.00 10.33
N GLU A 95 10.81 3.02 9.86
CA GLU A 95 11.35 4.05 8.94
C GLU A 95 12.47 4.88 9.58
N GLU A 96 12.40 5.16 10.90
CA GLU A 96 13.47 5.88 11.61
C GLU A 96 14.72 5.02 11.84
N GLY A 97 14.61 3.69 11.79
CA GLY A 97 15.74 2.75 11.95
C GLY A 97 16.42 2.75 13.32
N LYS A 98 15.91 3.52 14.29
CA LYS A 98 16.51 3.70 15.64
C LYS A 98 15.91 2.81 16.72
N ALA A 99 14.84 2.09 16.41
CA ALA A 99 14.15 1.22 17.37
C ALA A 99 14.87 -0.13 17.50
N SER A 100 15.04 -0.61 18.73
CA SER A 100 15.55 -1.97 18.95
C SER A 100 14.52 -3.02 18.50
N PRO A 101 14.95 -4.24 18.17
CA PRO A 101 14.03 -5.32 17.81
C PRO A 101 12.95 -5.60 18.86
N ASP A 102 13.26 -5.47 20.15
CA ASP A 102 12.29 -5.68 21.22
C ASP A 102 11.20 -4.59 21.24
N ILE A 103 11.56 -3.34 20.94
CA ILE A 103 10.59 -2.25 20.81
C ILE A 103 9.67 -2.51 19.62
N LEU A 104 10.22 -2.95 18.48
CA LEU A 104 9.43 -3.29 17.30
C LEU A 104 8.49 -4.46 17.58
N LYS A 105 8.97 -5.55 18.19
CA LYS A 105 8.13 -6.70 18.59
C LYS A 105 6.99 -6.26 19.51
N LYS A 106 7.28 -5.43 20.51
CA LYS A 106 6.28 -4.91 21.45
C LYS A 106 5.26 -3.99 20.76
N ALA A 107 5.69 -3.15 19.82
CA ALA A 107 4.80 -2.30 19.03
C ALA A 107 3.87 -3.16 18.15
N THR A 108 4.41 -4.20 17.50
CA THR A 108 3.63 -5.18 16.74
C THR A 108 2.62 -5.92 17.63
N GLU A 109 3.00 -6.32 18.83
CA GLU A 109 2.09 -6.94 19.80
C GLU A 109 0.95 -6.02 20.22
N LYS A 110 1.24 -4.74 20.45
CA LYS A 110 0.21 -3.76 20.78
C LYS A 110 -0.77 -3.56 19.64
N TYR A 111 -0.29 -3.49 18.40
CA TYR A 111 -1.15 -3.50 17.22
C TYR A 111 -2.03 -4.77 17.17
N GLU A 112 -1.42 -5.95 17.31
CA GLU A 112 -2.16 -7.22 17.32
C GLU A 112 -3.22 -7.27 18.43
N GLN A 113 -2.90 -6.85 19.65
CA GLN A 113 -3.85 -6.83 20.77
C GLN A 113 -5.03 -5.89 20.48
N THR A 114 -4.79 -4.79 19.78
CA THR A 114 -5.86 -3.85 19.39
C THR A 114 -6.80 -4.47 18.37
N MET A 115 -6.22 -5.13 17.35
CA MET A 115 -7.01 -5.87 16.36
C MET A 115 -7.85 -6.97 17.00
N ALA A 116 -7.34 -7.65 18.03
CA ALA A 116 -8.12 -8.63 18.80
C ALA A 116 -9.33 -7.97 19.49
N LYS A 117 -9.11 -6.83 20.15
CA LYS A 117 -10.19 -6.07 20.82
C LYS A 117 -11.26 -5.59 19.85
N ILE A 118 -10.87 -5.15 18.65
CA ILE A 118 -11.83 -4.75 17.60
C ILE A 118 -12.76 -5.92 17.29
N LYS A 119 -12.20 -7.11 17.08
CA LYS A 119 -12.98 -8.32 16.83
C LYS A 119 -13.88 -8.69 18.00
N GLU A 120 -13.35 -8.72 19.22
CA GLU A 120 -14.13 -9.02 20.42
C GLU A 120 -15.30 -8.04 20.61
N ARG A 121 -15.09 -6.75 20.35
CA ARG A 121 -16.17 -5.76 20.44
C ARG A 121 -17.16 -5.90 19.30
N ALA A 122 -16.71 -6.15 18.08
CA ALA A 122 -17.58 -6.42 16.94
C ALA A 122 -18.48 -7.63 17.20
N ASP A 123 -18.00 -8.65 17.91
CA ASP A 123 -18.82 -9.80 18.31
C ASP A 123 -20.01 -9.42 19.19
N THR A 124 -19.87 -8.37 20.00
CA THR A 124 -20.92 -7.86 20.90
C THR A 124 -21.93 -6.93 20.24
N ILE A 125 -21.66 -6.46 19.01
CA ILE A 125 -22.62 -5.68 18.23
C ILE A 125 -23.73 -6.62 17.76
N LYS A 126 -24.99 -6.26 18.03
CA LYS A 126 -26.15 -7.10 17.72
C LYS A 126 -26.69 -6.81 16.33
N GLU A 127 -26.62 -5.54 15.94
CA GLU A 127 -27.09 -5.00 14.69
C GLU A 127 -26.18 -5.43 13.53
N LYS A 128 -26.79 -5.60 12.37
CA LYS A 128 -26.12 -5.96 11.12
C LYS A 128 -26.11 -4.74 10.20
N ALA A 129 -25.14 -4.68 9.28
CA ALA A 129 -25.05 -3.60 8.31
C ALA A 129 -26.34 -3.43 7.47
N SER A 130 -27.06 -4.51 7.20
CA SER A 130 -28.35 -4.48 6.49
C SER A 130 -29.50 -3.84 7.28
N LYS A 131 -29.34 -3.66 8.60
CA LYS A 131 -30.38 -3.15 9.51
C LYS A 131 -30.00 -1.84 10.21
N ASP A 132 -28.71 -1.50 10.25
CA ASP A 132 -28.20 -0.29 10.89
C ASP A 132 -27.17 0.39 9.98
N GLU A 133 -27.52 1.60 9.53
CA GLU A 133 -26.70 2.41 8.64
C GLU A 133 -25.36 2.83 9.26
N ASN A 134 -25.28 2.99 10.59
CA ASN A 134 -24.02 3.29 11.26
C ASN A 134 -23.08 2.08 11.25
N VAL A 135 -23.61 0.86 11.41
CA VAL A 135 -22.83 -0.38 11.24
C VAL A 135 -22.35 -0.49 9.79
N ASN A 136 -23.20 -0.17 8.81
CA ASN A 136 -22.81 -0.16 7.40
C ASN A 136 -21.66 0.83 7.12
N LYS A 137 -21.77 2.07 7.60
CA LYS A 137 -20.72 3.10 7.48
C LYS A 137 -19.42 2.71 8.18
N PHE A 138 -19.53 2.11 9.37
CA PHE A 138 -18.37 1.57 10.08
C PHE A 138 -17.66 0.53 9.21
N LEU A 139 -18.38 -0.44 8.63
CA LEU A 139 -17.77 -1.46 7.80
C LEU A 139 -17.10 -0.92 6.54
N GLU A 140 -17.67 0.12 5.91
CA GLU A 140 -17.03 0.79 4.76
C GLU A 140 -15.70 1.41 5.16
N LYS A 141 -15.70 2.21 6.23
CA LYS A 141 -14.49 2.83 6.74
C LYS A 141 -13.46 1.80 7.22
N PHE A 142 -13.91 0.78 7.94
CA PHE A 142 -13.10 -0.31 8.45
C PHE A 142 -12.42 -1.06 7.30
N THR A 143 -13.17 -1.40 6.24
CA THR A 143 -12.64 -2.10 5.06
C THR A 143 -11.55 -1.30 4.37
N ASN A 144 -11.79 0.00 4.13
CA ASN A 144 -10.78 0.89 3.53
C ASN A 144 -9.47 0.89 4.34
N GLN A 145 -9.58 0.97 5.67
CA GLN A 145 -8.42 1.03 6.56
C GLN A 145 -7.70 -0.31 6.71
N GLN A 146 -8.41 -1.44 6.73
CA GLN A 146 -7.77 -2.76 6.79
C GLN A 146 -7.01 -3.12 5.50
N VAL A 147 -7.50 -2.67 4.34
CA VAL A 147 -6.73 -2.80 3.08
C VAL A 147 -5.40 -2.02 3.17
N LEU A 148 -5.42 -0.82 3.75
CA LEU A 148 -4.20 -0.04 3.99
C LEU A 148 -3.29 -0.71 5.03
N HIS A 149 -3.87 -1.31 6.08
CA HIS A 149 -3.11 -2.07 7.08
C HIS A 149 -2.33 -3.22 6.45
N GLU A 150 -2.98 -3.98 5.56
CA GLU A 150 -2.34 -5.08 4.83
C GLU A 150 -1.13 -4.59 4.01
N LYS A 151 -1.28 -3.45 3.33
CA LYS A 151 -0.20 -2.85 2.55
C LYS A 151 0.95 -2.34 3.42
N ILE A 152 0.65 -1.71 4.57
CA ILE A 152 1.70 -1.28 5.51
C ILE A 152 2.46 -2.50 6.03
N LEU A 153 1.75 -3.52 6.54
CA LEU A 153 2.39 -4.72 7.10
C LEU A 153 3.25 -5.46 6.06
N GLN A 154 2.77 -5.58 4.81
CA GLN A 154 3.55 -6.11 3.70
C GLN A 154 4.87 -5.34 3.50
N LYS A 155 4.82 -4.01 3.50
CA LYS A 155 6.01 -3.17 3.35
C LYS A 155 6.98 -3.36 4.52
N LEU A 156 6.46 -3.48 5.74
CA LEU A 156 7.29 -3.68 6.93
C LEU A 156 8.06 -4.99 6.87
N GLU A 157 7.54 -6.07 6.26
CA GLU A 157 8.29 -7.32 6.08
C GLU A 157 9.60 -7.13 5.32
N GLY A 158 9.68 -6.16 4.41
CA GLY A 158 10.90 -5.84 3.67
C GLY A 158 11.87 -4.89 4.39
N GLN A 159 11.44 -4.28 5.51
CA GLN A 159 12.17 -3.20 6.18
C GLN A 159 12.60 -3.55 7.61
N VAL A 160 11.91 -4.50 8.26
CA VAL A 160 12.26 -4.89 9.62
C VAL A 160 13.50 -5.79 9.66
N PRO A 161 14.25 -5.77 10.77
CA PRO A 161 15.30 -6.74 11.03
C PRO A 161 14.80 -8.20 10.99
N LYS A 162 15.68 -9.14 10.62
CA LYS A 162 15.34 -10.58 10.46
C LYS A 162 14.70 -11.20 11.71
N ASP A 163 15.09 -10.76 12.89
CA ASP A 163 14.59 -11.26 14.17
C ASP A 163 13.20 -10.72 14.53
N VAL A 164 12.71 -9.70 13.83
CA VAL A 164 11.34 -9.14 13.95
C VAL A 164 10.44 -9.63 12.81
N LEU A 165 11.03 -10.03 11.67
CA LEU A 165 10.30 -10.43 10.46
C LEU A 165 9.16 -11.42 10.72
N GLN A 166 9.43 -12.50 11.47
CA GLN A 166 8.41 -13.51 11.74
C GLN A 166 7.23 -12.92 12.54
N LYS A 167 7.50 -11.99 13.46
CA LYS A 167 6.46 -11.32 14.24
C LYS A 167 5.56 -10.45 13.36
N ILE A 168 6.13 -9.74 12.38
CA ILE A 168 5.34 -8.97 11.40
C ILE A 168 4.49 -9.89 10.53
N LYS A 169 5.05 -11.01 10.05
CA LYS A 169 4.31 -12.01 9.26
C LYS A 169 3.13 -12.58 10.04
N ASP A 170 3.34 -12.96 11.30
CA ASP A 170 2.29 -13.46 12.18
C ASP A 170 1.20 -12.39 12.43
N ALA A 171 1.60 -11.14 12.64
CA ALA A 171 0.68 -10.02 12.82
C ALA A 171 -0.16 -9.77 11.57
N ARG A 172 0.45 -9.80 10.39
CA ARG A 172 -0.19 -9.66 9.08
C ARG A 172 -1.19 -10.78 8.82
N GLU A 173 -0.85 -12.01 9.20
CA GLU A 173 -1.73 -13.16 9.08
C GLU A 173 -2.95 -13.05 9.99
N LYS A 174 -2.73 -12.76 11.28
CA LYS A 174 -3.82 -12.56 12.26
C LYS A 174 -4.69 -11.35 11.93
N HIS A 175 -4.11 -10.31 11.34
CA HIS A 175 -4.83 -9.12 10.86
C HIS A 175 -5.92 -9.52 9.87
N LEU A 176 -5.58 -10.28 8.82
CA LEU A 176 -6.56 -10.69 7.81
C LEU A 176 -7.63 -11.65 8.37
N GLU A 177 -7.24 -12.53 9.29
CA GLU A 177 -8.19 -13.42 9.97
C GLU A 177 -9.24 -12.61 10.74
N ARG A 178 -8.81 -11.61 11.52
CA ARG A 178 -9.72 -10.73 12.27
C ARG A 178 -10.53 -9.82 11.36
N PHE A 179 -9.94 -9.35 10.26
CA PHE A 179 -10.66 -8.57 9.25
C PHE A 179 -11.82 -9.39 8.67
N LYS A 180 -11.56 -10.65 8.27
CA LYS A 180 -12.59 -11.59 7.81
C LYS A 180 -13.66 -11.82 8.88
N GLU A 181 -13.28 -12.07 10.12
CA GLU A 181 -14.21 -12.31 11.23
C GLU A 181 -15.14 -11.11 11.46
N VAL A 182 -14.59 -9.89 11.53
CA VAL A 182 -15.41 -8.67 11.70
C VAL A 182 -16.36 -8.46 10.52
N MET A 183 -15.87 -8.60 9.29
CA MET A 183 -16.70 -8.43 8.08
C MET A 183 -17.84 -9.45 8.06
N THR A 184 -17.55 -10.72 8.33
CA THR A 184 -18.56 -11.79 8.30
C THR A 184 -19.51 -11.75 9.49
N LYS A 185 -19.08 -11.20 10.63
CA LYS A 185 -19.92 -11.00 11.81
C LYS A 185 -20.93 -9.87 11.61
N LEU A 186 -20.54 -8.76 11.00
CA LEU A 186 -21.39 -7.57 10.90
C LEU A 186 -22.12 -7.43 9.55
N GLU A 187 -21.65 -8.12 8.50
CA GLU A 187 -22.29 -8.19 7.19
C GLU A 187 -22.62 -9.64 6.81
N ASP A 188 -23.92 -9.91 6.73
CA ASP A 188 -24.43 -11.22 6.34
C ASP A 188 -24.48 -11.35 4.81
N ASN A 189 -24.60 -10.24 4.08
CA ASN A 189 -24.59 -10.23 2.61
C ASN A 189 -23.15 -10.30 2.07
N LYS A 190 -22.79 -11.47 1.55
CA LYS A 190 -21.45 -11.76 1.01
C LYS A 190 -21.13 -10.98 -0.26
N GLU A 191 -22.13 -10.55 -1.02
CA GLU A 191 -21.95 -9.65 -2.15
C GLU A 191 -21.53 -8.26 -1.68
N LYS A 192 -22.17 -7.75 -0.61
CA LYS A 192 -21.80 -6.48 0.01
C LYS A 192 -20.40 -6.51 0.62
N VAL A 193 -19.97 -7.64 1.19
CA VAL A 193 -18.57 -7.81 1.62
C VAL A 193 -17.60 -7.67 0.44
N ALA A 194 -17.85 -8.38 -0.66
CA ALA A 194 -17.02 -8.30 -1.86
C ALA A 194 -17.00 -6.88 -2.46
N GLU A 195 -18.16 -6.21 -2.51
CA GLU A 195 -18.29 -4.83 -2.99
C GLU A 195 -17.49 -3.84 -2.14
N LYS A 196 -17.54 -3.95 -0.81
CA LYS A 196 -16.76 -3.08 0.09
C LYS A 196 -15.26 -3.28 -0.12
N ILE A 197 -14.80 -4.53 -0.24
CA ILE A 197 -13.39 -4.84 -0.52
C ILE A 197 -12.98 -4.29 -1.89
N LYS A 198 -13.82 -4.46 -2.92
CA LYS A 198 -13.61 -3.88 -4.25
C LYS A 198 -13.40 -2.38 -4.16
N ASN A 199 -14.33 -1.68 -3.51
CA ASN A 199 -14.32 -0.23 -3.40
C ASN A 199 -13.09 0.25 -2.62
N ALA A 200 -12.71 -0.45 -1.55
CA ALA A 200 -11.49 -0.14 -0.79
C ALA A 200 -10.21 -0.28 -1.62
N LEU A 201 -10.12 -1.32 -2.45
CA LEU A 201 -8.98 -1.54 -3.34
C LEU A 201 -8.92 -0.49 -4.46
N GLN A 202 -10.08 -0.07 -5.00
CA GLN A 202 -10.17 0.90 -6.08
C GLN A 202 -9.99 2.36 -5.64
N ASN A 203 -10.51 2.73 -4.47
CA ASN A 203 -10.49 4.09 -3.95
C ASN A 203 -9.18 4.41 -3.22
N GLY A 204 -8.50 3.40 -2.66
CA GLY A 204 -7.16 3.57 -2.10
C GLY A 204 -6.10 3.52 -3.19
N ASP A 205 -4.91 4.06 -2.91
CA ASP A 205 -3.72 3.75 -3.72
C ASP A 205 -3.18 2.33 -3.42
N SER A 206 -4.11 1.42 -3.18
CA SER A 206 -3.97 0.03 -2.74
C SER A 206 -4.26 -0.93 -3.87
N ASN A 207 -4.06 -0.49 -5.12
CA ASN A 207 -4.05 -1.35 -6.30
C ASN A 207 -2.77 -2.23 -6.26
N ASN A 208 -2.60 -3.04 -5.22
CA ASN A 208 -1.55 -4.04 -5.15
C ASN A 208 -2.20 -5.41 -5.36
N PRO A 209 -1.95 -6.10 -6.48
CA PRO A 209 -2.57 -7.38 -6.77
C PRO A 209 -2.23 -8.45 -5.72
N GLU A 210 -1.07 -8.35 -5.05
CA GLU A 210 -0.72 -9.26 -3.95
C GLU A 210 -1.63 -9.05 -2.72
N VAL A 211 -1.94 -7.79 -2.39
CA VAL A 211 -2.87 -7.45 -1.29
C VAL A 211 -4.25 -8.02 -1.58
N LEU A 212 -4.76 -7.86 -2.80
CA LEU A 212 -6.03 -8.46 -3.22
C LEU A 212 -5.99 -9.99 -3.10
N GLU A 213 -4.94 -10.65 -3.59
CA GLU A 213 -4.81 -12.12 -3.51
C GLU A 213 -4.80 -12.62 -2.07
N ARG A 214 -4.07 -11.97 -1.15
CA ARG A 214 -4.06 -12.38 0.27
C ARG A 214 -5.42 -12.17 0.92
N ILE A 215 -6.07 -11.03 0.69
CA ILE A 215 -7.43 -10.78 1.20
C ILE A 215 -8.39 -11.85 0.66
N LYS A 216 -8.38 -12.09 -0.65
CA LYS A 216 -9.20 -13.10 -1.31
C LYS A 216 -8.98 -14.47 -0.65
N ASN A 217 -7.74 -14.93 -0.53
CA ASN A 217 -7.45 -16.25 0.03
C ASN A 217 -7.94 -16.43 1.48
N LYS A 218 -8.11 -15.34 2.23
CA LYS A 218 -8.66 -15.37 3.59
C LYS A 218 -10.18 -15.30 3.65
N MET A 219 -10.83 -14.73 2.66
CA MET A 219 -12.28 -14.60 2.64
C MET A 219 -12.99 -15.95 2.43
N PRO A 220 -14.28 -16.10 2.79
CA PRO A 220 -15.07 -17.29 2.47
C PRO A 220 -15.20 -17.51 0.94
N ASP A 221 -15.37 -18.76 0.49
CA ASP A 221 -15.27 -19.11 -0.94
C ASP A 221 -16.25 -18.35 -1.85
N ASN A 222 -17.46 -18.06 -1.37
CA ASN A 222 -18.43 -17.27 -2.13
C ASN A 222 -18.07 -15.78 -2.25
N VAL A 223 -17.28 -15.25 -1.31
CA VAL A 223 -16.67 -13.92 -1.44
C VAL A 223 -15.48 -14.01 -2.40
N LYS A 224 -14.68 -15.09 -2.34
CA LYS A 224 -13.54 -15.29 -3.26
C LYS A 224 -13.96 -15.25 -4.72
N GLU A 225 -15.00 -16.00 -5.07
CA GLU A 225 -15.52 -16.07 -6.44
C GLU A 225 -15.89 -14.68 -6.97
N LYS A 226 -16.53 -13.86 -6.14
CA LYS A 226 -16.89 -12.47 -6.50
C LYS A 226 -15.67 -11.56 -6.61
N LEU A 227 -14.60 -11.85 -5.87
CA LEU A 227 -13.32 -11.12 -5.94
C LEU A 227 -12.48 -11.52 -7.16
N GLU A 228 -12.72 -12.66 -7.81
CA GLU A 228 -11.97 -13.05 -9.03
C GLU A 228 -12.17 -12.06 -10.17
N GLY A 229 -13.41 -11.60 -10.40
CA GLY A 229 -13.71 -10.58 -11.42
C GLY A 229 -13.11 -9.20 -11.13
N ILE A 230 -12.62 -8.97 -9.91
CA ILE A 230 -12.00 -7.71 -9.50
C ILE A 230 -10.50 -7.73 -9.80
N LYS A 231 -9.87 -8.90 -9.83
CA LYS A 231 -8.44 -9.06 -10.09
C LYS A 231 -8.03 -8.43 -11.41
N GLU A 232 -8.78 -8.69 -12.48
CA GLU A 232 -8.46 -8.16 -13.81
C GLU A 232 -8.65 -6.64 -13.85
N ASN A 233 -9.79 -6.15 -13.36
CA ASN A 233 -10.08 -4.71 -13.27
C ASN A 233 -9.04 -3.93 -12.43
N VAL A 234 -8.57 -4.50 -11.31
CA VAL A 234 -7.55 -3.88 -10.48
C VAL A 234 -6.22 -3.87 -11.22
N ARG A 235 -5.85 -4.99 -11.86
CA ARG A 235 -4.60 -5.14 -12.59
C ARG A 235 -4.50 -4.17 -13.78
N GLU A 236 -5.57 -4.01 -14.54
CA GLU A 236 -5.65 -3.00 -15.61
C GLU A 236 -5.40 -1.59 -15.04
N LYS A 237 -6.11 -1.20 -13.98
CA LYS A 237 -5.91 0.11 -13.32
C LYS A 237 -4.48 0.31 -12.75
N VAL A 238 -3.82 -0.75 -12.29
CA VAL A 238 -2.41 -0.69 -11.86
C VAL A 238 -1.53 -0.37 -13.04
N ASN A 239 -1.69 -1.13 -14.13
CA ASN A 239 -0.90 -1.00 -15.33
C ASN A 239 -1.03 0.42 -15.89
N ASP A 240 -2.24 0.95 -15.95
CA ASP A 240 -2.51 2.32 -16.39
C ASP A 240 -1.80 3.36 -15.50
N LYS A 241 -1.97 3.28 -14.17
CA LYS A 241 -1.29 4.18 -13.22
C LYS A 241 0.23 4.11 -13.32
N LEU A 242 0.81 2.92 -13.54
CA LEU A 242 2.25 2.75 -13.69
C LEU A 242 2.76 3.42 -14.96
N ILE A 243 2.03 3.27 -16.07
CA ILE A 243 2.35 3.92 -17.35
C ILE A 243 2.25 5.44 -17.20
N GLU A 244 1.15 5.95 -16.62
CA GLU A 244 0.93 7.38 -16.39
C GLU A 244 2.05 7.99 -15.54
N LYS A 245 2.30 7.46 -14.34
CA LYS A 245 3.37 7.94 -13.44
C LYS A 245 4.75 7.88 -14.10
N ALA A 246 5.03 6.85 -14.90
CA ALA A 246 6.29 6.76 -15.62
C ALA A 246 6.42 7.87 -16.68
N THR A 247 5.34 8.15 -17.42
CA THR A 247 5.32 9.22 -18.43
C THR A 247 5.39 10.63 -17.81
N GLU A 248 4.70 10.87 -16.71
CA GLU A 248 4.75 12.14 -15.96
C GLU A 248 6.16 12.43 -15.44
N LYS A 249 6.78 11.45 -14.77
CA LYS A 249 8.16 11.57 -14.26
C LYS A 249 9.20 11.84 -15.34
N ASN A 250 8.99 11.30 -16.55
CA ASN A 250 9.87 11.62 -17.67
C ASN A 250 9.76 13.11 -18.04
N GLY A 251 8.55 13.67 -18.04
CA GLY A 251 8.33 15.10 -18.25
C GLY A 251 9.02 15.97 -17.20
N GLU A 252 8.90 15.60 -15.91
CA GLU A 252 9.53 16.33 -14.81
C GLU A 252 11.07 16.30 -14.84
N LYS A 253 11.66 15.18 -15.29
CA LYS A 253 13.12 14.98 -15.36
C LYS A 253 13.76 15.38 -16.70
N ASN A 254 13.02 16.04 -17.62
CA ASN A 254 13.47 16.32 -18.99
C ASN A 254 14.00 15.07 -19.73
N CYS A 255 13.39 13.92 -19.47
CA CYS A 255 13.69 12.67 -20.18
C CYS A 255 13.02 12.68 -21.56
N PRO A 256 13.55 11.92 -22.54
CA PRO A 256 12.85 11.69 -23.81
C PRO A 256 11.44 11.14 -23.61
N ALA A 257 10.50 11.56 -24.46
CA ALA A 257 9.14 11.04 -24.44
C ALA A 257 9.15 9.53 -24.72
N VAL A 258 8.56 8.76 -23.80
CA VAL A 258 8.39 7.31 -23.96
C VAL A 258 7.02 7.04 -24.59
N THR A 259 6.97 6.13 -25.57
CA THR A 259 5.72 5.74 -26.21
C THR A 259 4.88 4.93 -25.23
N LYS A 260 3.64 5.37 -24.99
CA LYS A 260 2.69 4.62 -24.15
C LYS A 260 2.31 3.30 -24.86
N PRO A 261 2.18 2.18 -24.13
CA PRO A 261 1.67 0.94 -24.71
C PRO A 261 0.23 1.09 -25.17
N VAL A 262 -0.20 0.21 -26.09
CA VAL A 262 -1.60 0.15 -26.55
C VAL A 262 -2.54 -0.32 -25.43
N ALA A 263 -3.84 -0.06 -25.60
CA ALA A 263 -4.87 -0.67 -24.76
C ALA A 263 -4.70 -2.20 -24.74
N ASP A 264 -4.92 -2.81 -23.59
CA ASP A 264 -4.74 -4.25 -23.33
C ASP A 264 -3.30 -4.80 -23.49
N PHE A 265 -2.28 -3.94 -23.62
CA PHE A 265 -0.87 -4.35 -23.74
C PHE A 265 -0.40 -5.40 -22.71
N CYS A 266 -0.98 -5.40 -21.51
CA CYS A 266 -0.61 -6.35 -20.47
C CYS A 266 -1.82 -7.02 -19.82
N LYS A 267 -2.75 -7.49 -20.65
CA LYS A 267 -3.89 -8.31 -20.23
C LYS A 267 -3.41 -9.55 -19.47
N GLY A 268 -3.93 -9.79 -18.28
CA GLY A 268 -3.48 -10.89 -17.43
C GLY A 268 -2.02 -10.78 -16.92
N GLY A 269 -1.38 -9.62 -17.02
CA GLY A 269 0.01 -9.38 -16.56
C GLY A 269 0.18 -8.07 -15.76
N ILE A 270 1.39 -7.84 -15.23
CA ILE A 270 1.78 -6.56 -14.62
C ILE A 270 2.79 -5.85 -15.52
N VAL A 271 2.56 -4.58 -15.81
CA VAL A 271 3.49 -3.74 -16.57
C VAL A 271 4.75 -3.48 -15.74
N LYS A 272 5.91 -3.79 -16.31
CA LYS A 272 7.23 -3.41 -15.82
C LYS A 272 7.72 -2.20 -16.61
N VAL A 273 8.11 -1.15 -15.90
CA VAL A 273 8.73 0.05 -16.49
C VAL A 273 10.24 -0.20 -16.59
N GLU A 274 10.77 -0.16 -17.80
CA GLU A 274 12.21 -0.26 -18.06
C GLU A 274 12.83 1.14 -18.01
N ARG A 275 13.90 1.29 -17.25
CA ARG A 275 14.57 2.57 -17.03
C ARG A 275 16.04 2.50 -17.44
N ASP A 276 16.58 3.62 -17.89
CA ASP A 276 18.02 3.78 -18.16
C ASP A 276 18.81 4.14 -16.89
N SER A 277 20.11 4.38 -17.04
CA SER A 277 21.01 4.76 -15.94
C SER A 277 20.72 6.13 -15.33
N LYS A 278 19.88 6.96 -15.97
CA LYS A 278 19.40 8.25 -15.45
C LYS A 278 18.00 8.14 -14.85
N GLU A 279 17.51 6.91 -14.67
CA GLU A 279 16.16 6.56 -14.23
C GLU A 279 15.04 7.02 -15.17
N CYS A 280 15.34 7.42 -16.40
CA CYS A 280 14.34 7.77 -17.40
C CYS A 280 13.63 6.49 -17.87
N ALA A 281 12.31 6.50 -17.92
CA ALA A 281 11.55 5.40 -18.51
C ALA A 281 11.83 5.35 -20.02
N ILE A 282 12.32 4.22 -20.52
CA ILE A 282 12.71 4.04 -21.93
C ILE A 282 11.79 3.06 -22.67
N ASN A 283 11.13 2.16 -21.95
CA ASN A 283 10.27 1.14 -22.52
C ASN A 283 9.34 0.52 -21.45
N PHE A 284 8.35 -0.24 -21.90
CA PHE A 284 7.46 -1.04 -21.05
C PHE A 284 7.50 -2.49 -21.47
N SER A 285 7.55 -3.41 -20.51
CA SER A 285 7.42 -4.85 -20.75
C SER A 285 6.30 -5.45 -19.90
N CYS A 286 5.60 -6.46 -20.43
CA CYS A 286 4.55 -7.14 -19.69
C CYS A 286 5.10 -8.37 -18.97
N LYS A 287 4.93 -8.45 -17.64
CA LYS A 287 5.28 -9.63 -16.85
C LYS A 287 4.01 -10.42 -16.53
N ILE A 288 3.82 -11.53 -17.22
CA ILE A 288 2.72 -12.47 -16.96
C ILE A 288 3.15 -13.45 -15.86
N PHE A 289 2.28 -13.68 -14.90
CA PHE A 289 2.47 -14.66 -13.83
C PHE A 289 1.60 -15.88 -14.16
N PRO A 290 2.11 -16.89 -14.86
CA PRO A 290 1.33 -18.09 -15.14
C PRO A 290 1.04 -18.82 -13.81
N ALA A 291 -0.18 -19.33 -13.67
CA ALA A 291 -0.42 -20.39 -12.71
C ALA A 291 0.44 -21.60 -13.10
N ASN A 292 1.12 -22.22 -12.12
CA ASN A 292 2.03 -23.35 -12.24
C ASN A 292 2.01 -24.09 -13.60
N GLY A 293 3.02 -23.84 -14.44
CA GLY A 293 3.30 -24.63 -15.65
C GLY A 293 2.51 -24.27 -16.92
N GLN A 294 1.71 -23.21 -16.92
CA GLN A 294 0.93 -22.82 -18.11
C GLN A 294 1.74 -21.96 -19.10
N LYS A 295 1.65 -22.29 -20.41
CA LYS A 295 2.30 -21.53 -21.50
C LYS A 295 1.75 -20.09 -21.57
N ILE A 296 2.63 -19.11 -21.75
CA ILE A 296 2.30 -17.67 -21.78
C ILE A 296 1.62 -17.26 -23.09
N CYS A 297 1.91 -17.99 -24.18
CA CYS A 297 1.31 -17.82 -25.48
C CYS A 297 1.20 -19.19 -26.17
N THR A 298 0.28 -19.32 -27.12
CA THR A 298 0.14 -20.47 -28.01
C THR A 298 0.42 -20.11 -29.47
N THR A 299 0.14 -18.87 -29.85
CA THR A 299 0.43 -18.30 -31.18
C THR A 299 1.05 -16.91 -31.04
N ASP A 300 1.63 -16.38 -32.13
CA ASP A 300 2.18 -15.02 -32.17
C ASP A 300 1.11 -13.94 -31.88
N SER A 301 -0.16 -14.22 -32.17
CA SER A 301 -1.28 -13.32 -31.87
C SER A 301 -1.57 -13.19 -30.37
N ASP A 302 -1.11 -14.13 -29.55
CA ASP A 302 -1.24 -14.07 -28.09
C ASP A 302 -0.18 -13.14 -27.46
N CYS A 303 0.78 -12.67 -28.26
CA CYS A 303 1.87 -11.84 -27.78
C CYS A 303 1.58 -10.35 -27.88
N PRO A 304 1.76 -9.60 -26.78
CA PRO A 304 1.38 -8.20 -26.72
C PRO A 304 2.27 -7.34 -27.62
N GLN A 305 1.61 -6.51 -28.44
CA GLN A 305 2.30 -5.54 -29.29
C GLN A 305 2.60 -4.28 -28.48
N ILE A 306 3.86 -3.84 -28.49
CA ILE A 306 4.29 -2.64 -27.74
C ILE A 306 3.70 -1.35 -28.36
N MET A 307 3.33 -1.38 -29.66
CA MET A 307 2.73 -0.26 -30.39
C MET A 307 1.61 -0.72 -31.33
N SER A 308 0.63 0.15 -31.60
CA SER A 308 -0.25 0.06 -32.78
C SER A 308 -0.84 1.45 -33.08
N PRO A 309 -0.81 1.94 -34.33
CA PRO A 309 -0.02 1.51 -35.50
C PRO A 309 1.40 2.12 -35.55
N CYS A 310 2.18 1.84 -36.60
CA CYS A 310 3.51 2.42 -36.82
C CYS A 310 3.45 3.96 -36.75
N ILE A 311 4.35 4.56 -35.98
CA ILE A 311 4.40 6.01 -35.83
C ILE A 311 5.28 6.58 -36.95
N GLN A 312 4.68 7.41 -37.81
CA GLN A 312 5.40 8.22 -38.79
C GLN A 312 6.17 9.30 -38.05
N LYS A 313 7.47 9.42 -38.32
CA LYS A 313 8.30 10.52 -37.83
C LYS A 313 8.30 11.66 -38.83
N ASP A 314 8.65 12.85 -38.35
CA ASP A 314 8.75 14.07 -39.17
C ASP A 314 9.80 13.97 -40.30
N ASP A 315 10.74 13.01 -40.19
CA ASP A 315 11.75 12.70 -41.22
C ASP A 315 11.23 11.73 -42.32
N GLY A 316 9.96 11.36 -42.28
CA GLY A 316 9.33 10.42 -43.22
C GLY A 316 9.63 8.95 -42.93
N THR A 317 10.36 8.62 -41.85
CA THR A 317 10.60 7.23 -41.44
C THR A 317 9.49 6.74 -40.51
N ALA A 318 9.07 5.48 -40.68
CA ALA A 318 8.12 4.84 -39.78
C ALA A 318 8.86 4.07 -38.68
N LYS A 319 8.57 4.37 -37.40
CA LYS A 319 8.96 3.52 -36.28
C LYS A 319 7.85 2.51 -36.02
N CYS A 320 8.06 1.28 -36.46
CA CYS A 320 7.17 0.16 -36.17
C CYS A 320 7.65 -0.60 -34.91
N PRO A 321 6.73 -1.21 -34.15
CA PRO A 321 7.11 -2.09 -33.05
C PRO A 321 7.92 -3.28 -33.59
N PRO A 322 8.92 -3.78 -32.85
CA PRO A 322 9.57 -5.05 -33.18
C PRO A 322 8.54 -6.18 -33.10
N ALA A 323 8.56 -7.12 -34.05
CA ALA A 323 7.65 -8.25 -34.00
C ALA A 323 7.96 -9.09 -32.76
N VAL A 324 6.90 -9.46 -32.03
CA VAL A 324 6.98 -10.34 -30.87
C VAL A 324 6.42 -11.69 -31.28
N LYS A 325 7.22 -12.74 -31.14
CA LYS A 325 6.86 -14.12 -31.50
C LYS A 325 6.66 -14.99 -30.28
N CYS A 326 5.76 -15.95 -30.38
CA CYS A 326 5.56 -16.98 -29.39
C CYS A 326 6.56 -18.12 -29.62
N ILE A 327 7.59 -18.20 -28.78
CA ILE A 327 8.61 -19.24 -28.83
C ILE A 327 8.53 -20.06 -27.54
N GLU A 328 8.27 -21.36 -27.67
CA GLU A 328 8.16 -22.30 -26.54
C GLU A 328 7.17 -21.85 -25.45
N GLY A 329 6.11 -21.16 -25.86
CA GLY A 329 5.12 -20.61 -24.94
C GLY A 329 5.60 -19.39 -24.17
N LYS A 330 6.56 -18.62 -24.71
CA LYS A 330 6.99 -17.30 -24.22
C LYS A 330 6.98 -16.28 -25.36
N CYS A 331 6.59 -15.05 -25.07
CA CYS A 331 6.67 -13.96 -26.03
C CYS A 331 8.09 -13.36 -26.07
N VAL A 332 8.75 -13.43 -27.24
CA VAL A 332 10.13 -13.00 -27.45
C VAL A 332 10.17 -11.92 -28.53
N SER A 333 10.86 -10.81 -28.27
CA SER A 333 11.07 -9.73 -29.23
C SER A 333 12.17 -10.09 -30.22
N GLU A 334 11.95 -9.88 -31.52
CA GLU A 334 12.93 -10.18 -32.57
C GLU A 334 14.26 -9.40 -32.45
N LYS A 335 14.33 -8.34 -31.62
CA LYS A 335 15.60 -7.65 -31.34
C LYS A 335 16.58 -8.43 -30.46
N THR A 336 16.19 -9.61 -29.97
CA THR A 336 16.95 -10.39 -28.98
C THR A 336 17.40 -11.76 -29.51
N ILE A 337 17.31 -11.99 -30.83
CA ILE A 337 17.83 -13.20 -31.49
C ILE A 337 19.13 -12.86 -32.22
#